data_AF-A0A0F7ID45-F1
#
_entry.id   AF-A0A0F7ID45-F1
#
_cell.length_a   1.000
_cell.length_b   1.000
_cell.length_c   1.000
_cell.angle_alpha   90.00
_cell.angle_beta   90.00
_cell.angle_gamma   90.00
#
_symmetry.space_group_name_H-M   'P 1'
#
loop_
_entity.id
_entity.type
_entity.pdbx_description
1 polymer ?
#
loop_
_entity_poly.entity_id
_entity_poly.type
_entity_poly.pdbx_seq_one_letter_code
_entity_poly.pdbx_strand_id
1 'polypeptide(L)' 'MTEEKKYTTVSIPKPLYDKIKARIEGTGFTSVSDYVTYVLREVLASLEEEEKEEVFSKEEEEKVKERLRALGYLD' A
#
# COMPACT_ATOMS: atom_id res chain seq x y z
N MET A 1 19.70 -17.06 -12.28
CA MET A 1 18.56 -17.82 -11.71
C MET A 1 17.34 -16.95 -11.89
N THR A 2 16.47 -17.31 -12.82
CA THR A 2 15.22 -16.57 -13.07
C THR A 2 14.31 -16.84 -11.88
N GLU A 3 14.01 -15.82 -11.07
CA GLU A 3 12.96 -15.95 -10.05
C GLU A 3 11.69 -16.44 -10.74
N GLU A 4 11.24 -17.65 -10.40
CA GLU A 4 9.91 -18.12 -10.76
C GLU A 4 8.91 -17.17 -10.14
N LYS A 5 8.28 -16.32 -10.97
CA LYS A 5 7.15 -15.51 -10.54
C LYS A 5 6.05 -16.45 -10.07
N LYS A 6 5.91 -16.59 -8.75
CA LYS A 6 4.85 -17.37 -8.11
C LYS A 6 3.56 -16.57 -8.22
N TYR A 7 2.60 -17.08 -8.99
CA TYR A 7 1.27 -16.49 -9.11
C TYR A 7 0.28 -17.20 -8.19
N THR A 8 -0.69 -16.46 -7.69
CA THR A 8 -1.80 -17.00 -6.89
C THR A 8 -3.12 -16.64 -7.56
N THR A 9 -4.07 -17.57 -7.56
CA THR A 9 -5.41 -17.37 -8.12
C THR A 9 -6.31 -16.70 -7.09
N VAL A 10 -6.95 -15.60 -7.46
CA VAL A 10 -7.93 -14.89 -6.63
C VAL A 10 -9.27 -14.88 -7.34
N SER A 11 -10.31 -15.35 -6.65
CA SER A 11 -11.67 -15.31 -7.18
C SER A 11 -12.30 -13.95 -6.90
N ILE A 12 -12.69 -13.24 -7.95
CA ILE A 12 -13.45 -11.99 -7.86
C ILE A 12 -14.85 -12.15 -8.44
N PRO A 13 -15.85 -11.40 -7.94
CA PRO A 13 -17.19 -11.42 -8.52
C PRO A 13 -17.16 -11.06 -10.02
N LYS A 14 -17.89 -11.83 -10.84
CA LYS A 14 -18.07 -11.54 -12.28
C LYS A 14 -18.40 -10.07 -12.60
N PRO A 15 -19.35 -9.39 -11.92
CA PRO A 15 -19.65 -7.99 -12.25
C PRO A 15 -18.47 -7.05 -12.00
N LEU A 16 -17.57 -7.40 -11.08
CA LEU A 16 -16.38 -6.62 -10.78
C LEU A 16 -15.30 -6.85 -11.85
N TYR A 17 -15.14 -8.10 -12.28
CA TYR A 17 -14.30 -8.45 -13.43
C TYR A 17 -14.74 -7.72 -14.71
N ASP A 18 -16.04 -7.70 -15.03
CA ASP A 18 -16.56 -7.05 -16.24
C ASP A 18 -16.32 -5.54 -16.23
N LYS A 19 -16.48 -4.90 -15.06
CA LYS A 19 -16.15 -3.47 -14.88
C LYS A 19 -14.66 -3.21 -15.08
N ILE A 20 -13.78 -4.05 -14.55
CA ILE A 20 -12.34 -3.89 -14.74
C ILE A 20 -12.00 -4.09 -16.21
N LYS A 21 -12.56 -5.11 -16.86
CA LYS A 21 -12.35 -5.40 -18.28
C LYS A 21 -12.73 -4.19 -19.15
N ALA A 22 -13.91 -3.63 -18.94
CA ALA A 22 -14.35 -2.42 -19.66
C ALA A 22 -13.46 -1.20 -19.37
N ARG A 23 -12.92 -1.09 -18.15
CA ARG A 23 -12.04 0.01 -17.75
C ARG A 23 -10.65 -0.07 -18.38
N ILE A 24 -10.14 -1.27 -18.62
CA ILE A 24 -8.82 -1.47 -19.25
C ILE A 24 -8.88 -1.43 -20.78
N GLU A 25 -10.06 -1.56 -21.39
CA GLU A 25 -10.23 -1.41 -22.84
C GLU A 25 -9.84 0.01 -23.28
N GLY A 26 -8.76 0.12 -24.08
CA GLY A 26 -8.19 1.40 -24.53
C GLY A 26 -7.07 1.95 -23.65
N THR A 27 -6.70 1.23 -22.59
CA THR A 27 -5.51 1.55 -21.77
C THR A 27 -4.29 0.75 -22.24
N GLY A 28 -3.12 1.07 -21.70
CA GLY A 28 -1.88 0.31 -21.96
C GLY A 28 -1.78 -1.05 -21.25
N PHE A 29 -2.82 -1.47 -20.52
CA PHE A 29 -2.79 -2.74 -19.79
C PHE A 29 -3.09 -3.92 -20.71
N THR A 30 -2.21 -4.93 -20.66
CA THR A 30 -2.31 -6.15 -21.48
C THR A 30 -3.28 -7.19 -20.91
N SER A 31 -3.58 -7.13 -19.61
CA SER A 31 -4.49 -8.06 -18.96
C SER A 31 -5.17 -7.46 -17.72
N VAL A 32 -6.31 -8.05 -17.35
CA VAL A 32 -6.99 -7.74 -16.08
C VAL A 32 -6.06 -8.02 -14.88
N SER A 33 -5.26 -9.09 -14.96
CA SER A 33 -4.30 -9.44 -13.91
C SER A 33 -3.22 -8.37 -13.72
N ASP A 34 -2.72 -7.76 -14.80
CA ASP A 34 -1.73 -6.68 -14.74
C ASP A 34 -2.33 -5.45 -14.06
N TYR A 35 -3.54 -5.06 -14.45
CA TYR A 35 -4.24 -3.92 -13.86
C TYR A 35 -4.51 -4.15 -12.36
N VAL A 36 -5.03 -5.33 -11.99
CA VAL A 36 -5.29 -5.66 -10.58
C VAL A 36 -4.00 -5.67 -9.77
N THR A 37 -2.91 -6.20 -10.32
CA THR A 37 -1.59 -6.21 -9.67
C THR A 37 -1.07 -4.80 -9.46
N TYR A 38 -1.20 -3.91 -10.45
CA TYR A 38 -0.82 -2.51 -10.35
C TYR A 38 -1.59 -1.81 -9.21
N VAL A 39 -2.92 -1.92 -9.22
CA VAL A 39 -3.78 -1.29 -8.22
C VAL A 39 -3.49 -1.82 -6.82
N LEU A 40 -3.35 -3.14 -6.65
CA LEU A 40 -3.03 -3.73 -5.35
C LEU A 40 -1.67 -3.23 -4.83
N ARG A 41 -0.67 -3.09 -5.70
CA ARG A 41 0.64 -2.57 -5.30
C ARG A 41 0.56 -1.11 -4.85
N GLU A 42 -0.17 -0.28 -5.56
CA GLU A 42 -0.35 1.14 -5.23
C GLU A 42 -1.10 1.31 -3.90
N VAL A 43 -2.15 0.54 -3.68
CA VAL A 43 -2.92 0.55 -2.42
C VAL A 43 -2.07 0.06 -1.25
N LEU A 44 -1.32 -1.04 -1.41
CA LEU A 44 -0.44 -1.55 -0.35
C LEU A 44 0.68 -0.56 -0.01
N ALA A 45 1.32 0.04 -1.02
CA ALA A 45 2.35 1.05 -0.80
C ALA A 45 1.82 2.26 -0.01
N SER A 46 0.59 2.71 -0.33
CA SER A 46 -0.05 3.82 0.39
C SER A 46 -0.33 3.45 1.85
N LEU A 47 -0.87 2.25 2.09
CA LEU A 47 -1.14 1.77 3.45
C LEU A 47 0.14 1.59 4.28
N GLU A 48 1.22 1.08 3.68
CA GLU A 48 2.52 0.95 4.35
C GLU A 48 3.16 2.31 4.68
N GLU A 49 2.94 3.33 3.84
CA GLU A 49 3.35 4.71 4.10
C GLU A 49 2.53 5.32 5.23
N GLU A 50 1.21 5.15 5.25
CA GLU A 50 0.34 5.60 6.34
C GLU A 50 0.69 4.91 7.66
N GLU A 51 0.91 3.58 7.67
CA GLU A 51 1.35 2.86 8.86
C GLU A 51 2.73 3.33 9.33
N LYS A 52 3.67 3.60 8.42
CA LYS A 52 4.97 4.18 8.78
C LYS A 52 4.80 5.58 9.36
N GLU A 53 4.05 6.47 8.73
CA GLU A 53 3.81 7.81 9.26
C GLU A 53 3.14 7.78 10.64
N GLU A 54 2.20 6.88 10.89
CA GLU A 54 1.59 6.70 12.22
C GLU A 54 2.59 6.18 13.25
N VAL A 55 3.45 5.22 12.88
CA VAL A 55 4.46 4.65 13.79
C VAL A 55 5.54 5.70 14.10
N PHE A 56 6.04 6.40 13.07
CA PHE A 56 7.00 7.49 13.24
C PHE A 56 6.40 8.62 14.09
N SER A 57 5.18 9.08 13.82
CA SER A 57 4.56 10.15 14.62
C SER A 57 4.43 9.79 16.10
N LYS A 58 4.05 8.55 16.45
CA LYS A 58 3.92 8.12 17.85
C LYS A 58 5.27 7.95 18.55
N GLU A 59 6.22 7.25 17.91
CA GLU A 59 7.56 7.06 18.48
C GLU A 59 8.37 8.37 18.54
N GLU A 60 8.25 9.23 17.54
CA GLU A 60 8.93 10.52 17.50
C GLU A 60 8.31 11.49 18.52
N GLU A 61 6.99 11.51 18.70
CA GLU A 61 6.38 12.30 19.78
C GLU A 61 6.88 11.87 21.16
N GLU A 62 7.00 10.58 21.43
CA GLU A 62 7.53 10.11 22.72
C GLU A 62 9.00 10.49 22.90
N LYS A 63 9.85 10.29 21.88
CA LYS A 63 11.27 10.67 21.94
C LYS A 63 11.46 12.17 22.09
N VAL A 64 10.61 12.99 21.45
CA VAL A 64 10.64 14.45 21.59
C VAL A 64 10.15 14.86 22.99
N LYS A 65 9.08 14.25 23.52
CA LYS A 65 8.60 14.48 24.88
C LYS A 65 9.65 14.12 25.94
N GLU A 66 10.34 12.97 25.80
CA GLU A 66 11.44 12.59 26.69
C GLU A 66 12.60 13.58 26.62
N ARG A 67 13.00 14.02 25.41
CA ARG A 67 14.06 15.03 25.26
C ARG A 67 13.67 16.38 25.87
N LEU A 68 12.42 16.81 25.71
CA LEU A 68 11.93 18.06 26.29
C LEU A 68 11.83 17.99 27.82
N ARG A 69 11.41 16.84 28.38
CA ARG A 69 11.48 16.59 29.84
C ARG A 69 12.91 16.60 30.36
N ALA A 70 13.84 15.94 29.65
CA ALA A 70 15.26 15.94 30.02
C ALA A 70 15.90 17.33 29.97
N LEU A 71 15.39 18.22 29.12
CA LEU A 71 15.81 19.61 29.01
C LEU A 71 15.02 20.57 29.95
N GLY A 72 14.05 20.05 30.72
CA GLY A 72 13.28 20.84 31.70
C GLY A 72 12.18 21.73 31.11
N TYR A 73 11.74 21.45 29.87
CA TYR A 73 10.68 22.22 29.18
C TYR A 73 9.27 21.63 29.35
N LEU A 74 9.16 20.43 29.91
CA LEU A 74 7.90 19.77 30.28
C LEU A 74 8.07 19.13 31.66
N ASP A 75 7.12 19.38 32.57
CA ASP A 75 6.99 18.70 33.87
C ASP A 75 6.13 17.43 33.70
#